data_AF-A0A3A4V2W5-F1
#
_entry.id   AF-A0A3A4V2W5-F1
#
_cell.length_a   1.000
_cell.length_b   1.000
_cell.length_c   1.000
_cell.angle_alpha   90.00
_cell.angle_beta   90.00
_cell.angle_gamma   90.00
#
_symmetry.space_group_name_H-M   'P 1'
#
loop_
_entity.id
_entity.type
_entity.pdbx_description
1 polymer ?
#
loop_
_entity_poly.entity_id
_entity_poly.type
_entity_poly.pdbx_seq_one_letter_code
_entity_poly.pdbx_strand_id
1 'polypeptide(L)'
;MEQRQILFAVFALFFAVAFVWFVFGGGARDGIPIMIRYDTKIVYTTDLRFAPGAFQRDCEARGGRFNECGNVCAPGAEICSTVCAYTCEFGF
;
A
#
# COMPACT_ATOMS: atom_id res chain seq x y z
N MET A 1 -32.74 -18.77 -31.20
CA MET A 1 -32.61 -17.43 -30.58
C MET A 1 -31.90 -17.49 -29.22
N GLU A 2 -31.96 -18.60 -28.47
CA GLU A 2 -31.35 -18.74 -27.13
C GLU A 2 -29.81 -18.75 -27.09
N GLN A 3 -29.14 -19.41 -28.04
CA GLN A 3 -27.68 -19.54 -28.04
C GLN A 3 -26.95 -18.19 -28.16
N ARG A 4 -27.56 -17.21 -28.84
CA ARG A 4 -27.00 -15.85 -29.02
C ARG A 4 -27.03 -15.06 -27.71
N GLN A 5 -28.07 -15.24 -26.89
CA GLN A 5 -28.18 -14.57 -25.59
C GLN A 5 -27.19 -15.13 -24.56
N ILE A 6 -26.98 -16.45 -24.55
CA ILE A 6 -26.01 -17.09 -23.67
C ILE A 6 -24.58 -16.58 -23.98
N LEU A 7 -24.24 -16.44 -25.27
CA LEU A 7 -22.93 -15.94 -25.69
C LEU A 7 -22.67 -14.51 -25.18
N PHE A 8 -23.66 -13.62 -25.31
CA PHE A 8 -23.56 -12.24 -24.79
C PHE A 8 -23.45 -12.20 -23.27
N ALA A 9 -24.21 -13.03 -22.56
CA ALA A 9 -24.16 -13.08 -21.11
C ALA A 9 -22.79 -13.53 -20.59
N VAL A 10 -22.20 -14.57 -21.19
CA VAL A 10 -20.86 -15.06 -20.82
C VAL A 10 -19.79 -14.02 -21.13
N PHE A 11 -19.88 -13.36 -22.28
CA PHE A 11 -18.93 -12.32 -22.67
C PHE A 11 -19.03 -11.10 -21.75
N ALA A 12 -20.24 -10.67 -21.39
CA ALA A 12 -20.47 -9.58 -20.45
C ALA A 12 -19.96 -9.93 -19.04
N LEU A 13 -20.15 -11.16 -18.57
CA LEU A 13 -19.61 -11.65 -17.30
C LEU A 13 -18.08 -11.68 -17.32
N PHE A 14 -17.49 -12.19 -18.40
CA PHE A 14 -16.04 -12.22 -18.55
C PHE A 14 -15.45 -10.81 -18.54
N PHE A 15 -16.06 -9.87 -19.28
CA PHE A 15 -15.64 -8.47 -19.29
C PHE A 15 -15.85 -7.79 -17.94
N ALA A 16 -16.95 -8.06 -17.24
CA ALA A 16 -17.18 -7.53 -15.89
C ALA A 16 -16.10 -8.03 -14.90
N VAL A 17 -15.78 -9.32 -14.93
CA VAL A 17 -14.71 -9.89 -14.09
C VAL A 17 -13.35 -9.33 -14.48
N ALA A 18 -13.02 -9.26 -15.77
CA ALA A 18 -11.77 -8.68 -16.25
C ALA A 18 -11.65 -7.19 -15.92
N PHE A 19 -12.74 -6.44 -16.02
CA PHE A 19 -12.80 -5.01 -15.68
C PHE A 19 -12.63 -4.79 -14.18
N VAL A 20 -13.27 -5.61 -13.34
CA VAL A 20 -13.05 -5.61 -11.89
C VAL A 20 -11.58 -5.93 -11.59
N TRP A 21 -11.01 -6.98 -12.15
CA TRP A 21 -9.59 -7.28 -11.99
C TRP A 21 -8.67 -6.17 -12.49
N PHE A 22 -9.02 -5.48 -13.57
CA PHE A 22 -8.24 -4.37 -14.11
C PHE A 22 -8.30 -3.14 -13.20
N VAL A 23 -9.49 -2.79 -12.69
CA VAL A 23 -9.70 -1.63 -11.80
C VAL A 23 -9.13 -1.89 -10.41
N PHE A 24 -9.26 -3.10 -9.88
CA PHE A 24 -8.86 -3.43 -8.50
C PHE A 24 -7.51 -4.17 -8.40
N GLY A 25 -6.98 -4.72 -9.50
CA GLY A 25 -5.72 -5.48 -9.54
C GLY A 25 -4.48 -4.65 -9.87
N GLY A 26 -4.62 -3.35 -10.11
CA GLY A 26 -3.53 -2.41 -10.38
C GLY A 26 -2.71 -2.01 -9.14
N GLY A 27 -2.20 -2.98 -8.39
CA GLY A 27 -1.22 -2.75 -7.33
C GLY A 27 0.20 -2.95 -7.88
N ALA A 28 0.72 -1.97 -8.60
CA ALA A 28 2.11 -2.01 -9.09
C ALA A 28 3.07 -2.19 -7.90
N ARG A 29 3.72 -3.35 -7.84
CA ARG A 29 4.67 -3.77 -6.79
C ARG A 29 6.10 -3.32 -7.06
N ASP A 30 6.29 -2.23 -7.79
CA ASP A 30 7.62 -1.68 -8.06
C ASP A 30 7.88 -0.43 -7.22
N GLY A 31 8.53 -0.67 -6.08
CA GLY A 31 9.56 0.22 -5.55
C GLY A 31 9.08 1.49 -4.86
N ILE A 32 8.16 1.39 -3.89
CA ILE A 32 8.06 2.47 -2.88
C ILE A 32 9.44 2.60 -2.22
N PRO A 33 10.08 3.78 -2.29
CA PRO A 33 11.39 3.97 -1.68
C PRO A 33 11.24 3.80 -0.17
N ILE A 34 12.02 2.87 0.36
CA ILE A 34 12.14 2.65 1.80
C ILE A 34 13.44 3.31 2.24
N MET A 35 13.34 4.26 3.16
CA MET A 35 14.52 4.88 3.77
C MET A 35 15.20 3.90 4.73
N ILE A 36 14.43 3.31 5.65
CA ILE A 36 14.95 2.40 6.68
C ILE A 36 13.92 1.29 6.93
N ARG A 37 14.41 0.07 7.18
CA ARG A 37 13.60 -1.06 7.63
C ARG A 37 14.11 -1.55 8.98
N TYR A 38 13.18 -1.73 9.91
CA TYR A 38 13.35 -2.41 11.18
C TYR A 38 12.40 -3.62 11.23
N ASP A 39 12.63 -4.52 12.17
CA ASP A 39 11.79 -5.72 12.31
C ASP A 39 10.32 -5.38 12.62
N THR A 40 10.09 -4.31 13.39
CA THR A 40 8.75 -3.88 13.81
C THR A 40 8.20 -2.71 13.02
N LYS A 41 8.98 -2.09 12.11
CA LYS A 41 8.48 -0.97 11.29
C LYS A 41 9.31 -0.66 10.06
N ILE A 42 8.72 0.06 9.12
CA ILE A 42 9.39 0.68 7.97
C ILE A 42 9.33 2.19 8.10
N VAL A 43 10.40 2.87 7.73
CA VAL A 43 10.46 4.33 7.55
C VAL A 43 10.54 4.60 6.05
N TYR A 44 9.53 5.28 5.50
CA TYR A 44 9.46 5.59 4.07
C TYR A 44 10.22 6.87 3.73
N THR A 45 9.87 7.97 4.36
CA THR A 45 10.44 9.30 4.09
C THR A 45 10.27 10.22 5.29
N THR A 46 11.20 11.16 5.48
CA THR A 46 11.05 12.32 6.38
C THR A 46 10.60 13.58 5.63
N ASP A 47 10.54 13.51 4.29
CA ASP A 47 10.07 14.60 3.45
C ASP A 47 8.56 14.49 3.27
N LEU A 48 7.82 15.26 4.06
CA LEU A 48 6.35 15.25 4.06
C LEU A 48 5.74 16.01 2.87
N ARG A 49 6.56 16.48 1.91
CA ARG A 49 6.05 17.05 0.64
C ARG A 49 5.57 15.95 -0.30
N PHE A 50 6.01 14.71 -0.11
CA PHE A 50 5.49 13.57 -0.87
C PHE A 50 4.06 13.25 -0.43
N ALA A 51 3.18 12.94 -1.39
CA ALA A 51 1.81 12.58 -1.06
C ALA A 51 1.75 11.24 -0.30
N PRO A 52 1.06 11.15 0.86
CA PRO A 52 1.10 9.98 1.73
C PRO A 52 0.42 8.75 1.13
N GLY A 53 -0.53 8.94 0.19
CA GLY A 53 -1.41 7.86 -0.28
C GLY A 53 -0.68 6.65 -0.88
N ALA A 54 0.49 6.84 -1.50
CA ALA A 54 1.29 5.73 -2.01
C ALA A 54 1.92 4.90 -0.88
N PHE A 55 2.45 5.57 0.15
CA PHE A 55 3.03 4.93 1.33
C PHE A 55 1.97 4.26 2.20
N GLN A 56 0.80 4.89 2.32
CA GLN A 56 -0.34 4.33 3.03
C GLN A 56 -0.79 3.00 2.40
N ARG A 57 -1.01 2.99 1.08
CA ARG A 57 -1.41 1.75 0.37
C ARG A 57 -0.36 0.65 0.47
N ASP A 58 0.93 1.00 0.38
CA ASP A 58 2.00 0.01 0.57
C ASP A 58 2.03 -0.52 2.00
N CYS A 59 1.81 0.32 3.00
CA CYS A 59 1.76 -0.12 4.39
C CYS A 59 0.56 -1.05 4.65
N GLU A 60 -0.62 -0.70 4.16
CA GLU A 60 -1.84 -1.52 4.25
C GLU A 60 -1.64 -2.86 3.52
N ALA A 61 -1.02 -2.85 2.33
CA ALA A 61 -0.70 -4.06 1.59
C ALA A 61 0.31 -4.97 2.30
N ARG A 62 1.14 -4.42 3.19
CA ARG A 62 2.07 -5.16 4.07
C ARG A 62 1.42 -5.62 5.38
N GLY A 63 0.16 -5.28 5.63
CA GLY A 63 -0.54 -5.60 6.87
C GLY A 63 -0.09 -4.76 8.06
N GLY A 64 0.55 -3.61 7.84
CA GLY A 64 0.95 -2.69 8.90
C GLY A 64 -0.03 -1.53 9.09
N ARG A 65 0.24 -0.69 10.09
CA ARG A 65 -0.48 0.57 10.33
C ARG A 65 0.36 1.76 9.88
N PHE A 66 -0.19 2.55 8.98
CA PHE A 66 0.45 3.76 8.50
C PHE A 66 0.40 4.86 9.57
N ASN A 67 1.52 5.53 9.78
CA ASN A 67 1.66 6.65 10.70
C ASN A 67 2.34 7.83 9.98
N GLU A 68 1.60 8.94 9.87
CA GLU A 68 2.01 10.15 9.14
C GLU A 68 3.11 10.96 9.86
N CYS A 69 3.27 10.76 11.16
CA CYS A 69 4.35 11.36 11.95
C CYS A 69 4.90 10.31 12.93
N GLY A 70 5.39 9.20 12.37
CA GLY A 70 6.15 8.22 13.12
C GLY A 70 7.59 8.66 13.34
N ASN A 71 8.28 7.97 14.23
CA ASN A 71 9.70 8.24 14.49
C ASN A 71 10.60 7.48 13.49
N VAL A 72 11.73 8.09 13.14
CA VAL A 72 12.75 7.54 12.21
C VAL A 72 13.66 6.50 12.88
N CYS A 73 13.78 6.55 14.21
CA CYS A 73 14.79 5.83 14.96
C CYS A 73 14.47 4.35 15.16
N ALA A 74 15.47 3.58 15.57
CA ALA A 74 15.26 2.19 15.93
C ALA A 74 14.25 2.05 17.08
N PRO A 75 13.46 0.98 17.11
CA PRO A 75 12.64 0.64 18.27
C PRO A 75 13.51 0.59 19.54
N GLY A 76 13.11 1.29 20.60
CA GLY A 76 13.85 1.32 21.88
C GLY A 76 15.10 2.21 21.91
N ALA A 77 15.35 3.03 20.89
CA ALA A 77 16.47 3.98 20.91
C ALA A 77 16.30 5.00 22.06
N GLU A 78 17.32 5.14 22.92
CA GLU A 78 17.33 6.10 24.04
C GLU A 78 17.36 7.56 23.58
N ILE A 79 17.96 7.81 22.41
CA ILE A 79 18.04 9.13 21.80
C ILE A 79 17.46 9.03 20.40
N CYS A 80 16.48 9.89 20.11
CA CYS A 80 15.84 9.95 18.79
C CYS A 80 15.59 11.39 18.35
N SER A 81 15.79 11.66 17.06
CA SER A 81 15.42 12.95 16.49
C SER A 81 13.89 13.08 16.42
N THR A 82 13.35 14.21 16.89
CA THR A 82 11.92 14.54 16.86
C THR A 82 11.45 14.99 15.46
N VAL A 83 11.87 14.29 14.41
CA VAL A 83 11.47 14.57 13.03
C VAL A 83 10.34 13.62 12.65
N CYS A 84 9.23 14.17 12.15
CA CYS A 84 8.14 13.36 11.62
C CYS A 84 8.61 12.60 10.37
N ALA A 85 8.29 11.31 10.33
CA ALA A 85 8.48 10.48 9.16
C ALA A 85 7.20 9.68 8.85
N TYR A 86 6.97 9.42 7.57
CA TYR A 86 6.01 8.41 7.17
C TYR A 86 6.55 7.04 7.51
N THR A 87 5.80 6.32 8.34
CA THR A 87 6.19 5.00 8.82
C THR A 87 5.07 3.99 8.65
N CYS A 88 5.46 2.72 8.57
CA CYS A 88 4.56 1.58 8.63
C CYS A 88 4.93 0.72 9.83
N GLU A 89 4.04 0.59 10.81
CA GLU A 89 4.29 -0.16 12.04
C GLU A 89 3.65 -1.55 11.98
N PHE A 90 4.39 -2.57 12.41
CA PHE A 90 3.98 -3.97 12.45
C PHE A 90 3.94 -4.47 13.90
N GLY A 91 2.84 -5.09 14.32
CA GLY A 91 2.74 -5.76 15.63
C GLY A 91 2.07 -4.94 16.72
N PHE A 92 0.77 -4.70 16.55
CA PHE A 92 -0.13 -4.50 17.70
C PHE A 92 -0.17 -5.76 18.57
#